data_AF-A0A931VYC4-F1
#
_entry.id   AF-A0A931VYC4-F1
#
_cell.length_a   1.000
_cell.length_b   1.000
_cell.length_c   1.000
_cell.angle_alpha   90.00
_cell.angle_beta   90.00
_cell.angle_gamma   90.00
#
_symmetry.space_group_name_H-M   'P 1'
#
loop_
_entity.id
_entity.type
_entity.pdbx_description
1 polymer ?
#
loop_
_entity_poly.entity_id
_entity_poly.type
_entity_poly.pdbx_seq_one_letter_code
_entity_poly.pdbx_strand_id
1 'polypeptide(L)'
;MSAHPFKNYLRTSRKGLGLDQRHLADILGLRSMSRISAMENGLALPTVRECIVFQLLFNRSFEELWPHVALEVEVVTEANVRRLVIEPEKRMRVSERKRIRANIIRANLESLLRRLSTEHEAHGI
;
A
#
# COMPACT_ATOMS: atom_id res chain seq x y z
N MET A 1 -7.87 -16.01 3.57
CA MET A 1 -8.09 -14.58 3.28
C MET A 1 -9.35 -14.17 4.03
N SER A 2 -9.19 -13.38 5.09
CA SER A 2 -10.27 -12.93 5.96
C SER A 2 -11.30 -12.12 5.15
N ALA A 3 -12.54 -12.58 5.12
CA ALA A 3 -13.65 -12.00 4.36
C ALA A 3 -14.23 -10.75 5.03
N HIS A 4 -13.37 -9.78 5.38
CA HIS A 4 -13.82 -8.47 5.84
C HIS A 4 -13.65 -7.49 4.69
N PRO A 5 -14.73 -6.88 4.18
CA PRO A 5 -14.62 -5.84 3.15
C PRO A 5 -13.68 -4.74 3.65
N PHE A 6 -12.64 -4.42 2.88
CA PHE A 6 -11.70 -3.35 3.24
C PHE A 6 -12.48 -2.03 3.30
N LYS A 7 -12.66 -1.49 4.50
CA LYS A 7 -13.27 -0.18 4.69
C LYS A 7 -12.42 0.86 3.93
N ASN A 8 -13.06 1.61 3.07
CA ASN A 8 -12.45 2.59 2.19
C ASN A 8 -13.35 3.83 2.09
N TYR A 9 -12.79 4.92 1.58
CA TYR A 9 -13.49 6.20 1.44
C TYR A 9 -13.85 6.54 0.00
N LEU A 10 -13.72 5.60 -0.94
CA LEU A 10 -14.01 5.85 -2.36
C LEU A 10 -15.45 6.33 -2.56
N ARG A 11 -16.42 5.69 -1.90
CA ARG A 11 -17.84 6.08 -1.99
C ARG A 11 -18.09 7.50 -1.49
N THR A 12 -17.47 7.85 -0.36
CA THR A 12 -17.60 9.18 0.24
C THR A 12 -16.98 10.23 -0.65
N SER A 13 -15.75 10.01 -1.14
CA SER A 13 -15.07 10.93 -2.05
C SER A 13 -15.82 11.12 -3.37
N ARG A 14 -16.33 10.03 -3.97
CA ARG A 14 -17.15 10.09 -5.17
C ARG A 14 -18.43 10.92 -4.95
N LYS A 15 -19.15 10.66 -3.86
CA LYS A 15 -20.37 11.42 -3.53
C LYS A 15 -20.08 12.89 -3.22
N GLY A 16 -18.90 13.20 -2.68
CA GLY A 16 -18.46 14.59 -2.45
C GLY A 16 -18.39 15.44 -3.72
N LEU A 17 -18.20 14.80 -4.88
CA LEU A 17 -18.24 15.43 -6.20
C LEU A 17 -19.62 15.37 -6.89
N GLY A 18 -20.65 14.83 -6.22
CA GLY A 18 -21.97 14.62 -6.83
C GLY A 18 -22.02 13.53 -7.90
N LEU A 19 -20.98 12.70 -8.02
CA LEU A 19 -20.89 11.65 -9.04
C LEU A 19 -21.64 10.39 -8.60
N ASP A 20 -22.30 9.70 -9.53
CA ASP A 20 -22.78 8.33 -9.33
C ASP A 20 -21.71 7.30 -9.75
N GLN A 21 -21.98 6.01 -9.55
CA GLN A 21 -21.01 4.96 -9.91
C GLN A 21 -20.79 4.86 -11.43
N ARG A 22 -21.77 5.28 -12.25
CA ARG A 22 -21.66 5.26 -13.71
C ARG A 22 -20.73 6.37 -14.19
N HIS A 23 -20.88 7.60 -13.69
CA HIS A 23 -19.95 8.69 -13.98
C HIS A 23 -18.50 8.31 -13.67
N LEU A 24 -18.24 7.70 -12.51
CA LEU A 24 -16.87 7.28 -12.17
C LEU A 24 -16.38 6.13 -13.07
N ALA A 25 -17.25 5.20 -13.46
CA ALA A 25 -16.90 4.15 -14.41
C ALA A 25 -16.53 4.74 -15.78
N ASP A 26 -17.30 5.72 -16.26
CA ASP A 26 -17.06 6.40 -17.54
C ASP A 26 -15.72 7.15 -17.53
N ILE A 27 -15.39 7.87 -16.44
CA ILE A 27 -14.09 8.54 -16.27
C ILE A 27 -12.93 7.54 -16.33
N LEU A 28 -13.11 6.34 -15.76
CA LEU A 28 -12.11 5.27 -15.80
C LEU A 28 -12.09 4.48 -17.12
N GLY A 29 -12.98 4.79 -18.07
CA GLY A 29 -13.12 4.05 -19.33
C GLY A 29 -13.63 2.62 -19.13
N LEU A 30 -14.37 2.36 -18.06
CA LEU A 30 -14.91 1.05 -17.72
C LEU A 30 -16.28 0.84 -18.37
N ARG A 31 -16.51 -0.35 -18.91
CA ARG A 31 -17.80 -0.71 -19.54
C ARG A 31 -18.95 -0.93 -18.53
N SER A 32 -18.63 -1.04 -17.25
CA SER A 32 -19.60 -1.35 -16.20
C SER A 32 -19.21 -0.74 -14.86
N MET A 33 -20.22 -0.33 -14.10
CA MET A 33 -20.13 0.12 -12.71
C MET A 33 -19.82 -0.99 -11.71
N SER A 34 -19.90 -2.28 -12.10
CA SER A 34 -19.62 -3.42 -11.20
C SER A 34 -18.25 -3.32 -10.54
N ARG A 35 -17.25 -2.82 -11.28
CA ARG A 35 -15.89 -2.61 -10.77
C ARG A 35 -15.84 -1.50 -9.71
N ILE A 36 -16.57 -0.40 -9.92
CA ILE A 36 -16.71 0.67 -8.92
C ILE A 36 -17.40 0.14 -7.67
N SER A 37 -18.51 -0.55 -7.83
CA SER A 37 -19.26 -1.14 -6.71
C SER A 37 -18.40 -2.11 -5.91
N ALA A 38 -17.62 -2.98 -6.59
CA ALA A 38 -16.70 -3.89 -5.91
C ALA A 38 -15.62 -3.14 -5.11
N MET A 39 -15.04 -2.07 -5.67
CA MET A 39 -14.05 -1.25 -4.94
C MET A 39 -14.67 -0.53 -3.75
N GLU A 40 -15.84 0.08 -3.89
CA GLU A 40 -16.52 0.78 -2.80
C GLU A 40 -16.90 -0.15 -1.65
N ASN A 41 -17.30 -1.37 -1.96
CA ASN A 41 -17.62 -2.39 -0.97
C ASN A 41 -16.38 -3.13 -0.46
N GLY A 42 -15.16 -2.71 -0.82
CA GLY A 42 -13.93 -3.34 -0.35
C GLY A 42 -13.74 -4.78 -0.83
N LEU A 43 -14.47 -5.20 -1.88
CA LEU A 43 -14.38 -6.52 -2.49
C LEU A 43 -13.27 -6.59 -3.54
N ALA A 44 -12.73 -5.45 -3.93
CA ALA A 44 -11.62 -5.38 -4.87
C ALA A 44 -10.75 -4.15 -4.58
N LEU A 45 -9.43 -4.31 -4.73
CA LEU A 45 -8.47 -3.21 -4.63
C LEU A 45 -8.36 -2.46 -5.97
N PRO A 46 -8.04 -1.16 -5.96
CA PRO A 46 -7.69 -0.45 -7.18
C PRO A 46 -6.36 -0.92 -7.75
N THR A 47 -6.23 -0.83 -9.06
CA THR A 47 -4.95 -0.92 -9.78
C THR A 47 -4.17 0.37 -9.59
N VAL A 48 -2.86 0.35 -9.88
CA VAL A 48 -2.02 1.55 -9.85
C VAL A 48 -2.61 2.68 -10.72
N ARG A 49 -3.15 2.34 -11.89
CA ARG A 49 -3.79 3.31 -12.79
C ARG A 49 -5.02 3.96 -12.14
N GLU A 50 -5.88 3.15 -11.51
CA GLU A 50 -7.05 3.65 -10.79
C GLU A 50 -6.64 4.51 -9.60
N CYS A 51 -5.60 4.13 -8.84
CA CYS A 51 -5.07 4.96 -7.74
C CYS A 51 -4.66 6.35 -8.20
N ILE A 52 -3.91 6.44 -9.31
CA ILE A 52 -3.47 7.72 -9.88
C ILE A 52 -4.69 8.57 -10.29
N VAL A 53 -5.69 7.96 -10.93
CA VAL A 53 -6.92 8.68 -11.30
C VAL A 53 -7.66 9.18 -10.06
N PHE A 54 -7.79 8.36 -9.02
CA PHE A 54 -8.45 8.76 -7.78
C PHE A 54 -7.71 9.88 -7.06
N GLN A 55 -6.38 9.87 -7.09
CA GLN A 55 -5.57 10.96 -6.54
C GLN A 55 -5.85 12.27 -7.26
N LEU A 56 -5.94 12.24 -8.59
CA LEU A 56 -6.27 13.43 -9.40
C LEU A 56 -7.70 13.90 -9.17
N LEU A 57 -8.68 12.99 -9.10
CA LEU A 57 -10.10 13.34 -8.98
C LEU A 57 -10.46 13.84 -7.58
N PHE A 58 -9.93 13.20 -6.54
CA PHE A 58 -10.35 13.44 -5.16
C PHE A 58 -9.36 14.26 -4.37
N ASN A 59 -8.21 14.61 -4.95
CA ASN A 59 -7.10 15.28 -4.27
C ASN A 59 -6.74 14.58 -2.95
N ARG A 60 -6.67 13.25 -3.01
CA ARG A 60 -6.40 12.37 -1.86
C ARG A 60 -5.43 11.27 -2.24
N SER A 61 -4.53 10.93 -1.34
CA SER A 61 -3.59 9.83 -1.56
C SER A 61 -4.30 8.46 -1.52
N PHE A 62 -3.57 7.41 -1.91
CA PHE A 62 -4.10 6.04 -1.80
C PHE A 62 -4.37 5.68 -0.33
N GLU A 63 -3.47 6.06 0.57
CA GLU A 63 -3.54 5.76 2.00
C GLU A 63 -4.76 6.45 2.64
N GLU A 64 -5.09 7.67 2.20
CA GLU A 64 -6.30 8.36 2.65
C GLU A 64 -7.60 7.70 2.16
N LEU A 65 -7.57 7.01 1.02
CA LEU A 65 -8.75 6.35 0.44
C LEU A 65 -8.89 4.90 0.91
N TRP A 66 -7.79 4.19 1.17
CA TRP A 66 -7.73 2.79 1.63
C TRP A 66 -6.81 2.65 2.86
N PRO A 67 -7.14 3.28 4.00
CA PRO A 67 -6.24 3.33 5.17
C PRO A 67 -5.91 1.96 5.75
N HIS A 68 -6.88 1.03 5.75
CA HIS A 68 -6.64 -0.31 6.28
C HIS A 68 -5.67 -1.12 5.41
N VAL A 69 -5.72 -0.92 4.09
CA VAL A 69 -4.82 -1.58 3.16
C VAL A 69 -3.42 -0.99 3.29
N ALA A 70 -3.32 0.34 3.39
CA ALA A 70 -2.05 1.01 3.64
C ALA A 70 -1.39 0.50 4.93
N LEU A 71 -2.13 0.47 6.04
CA LEU A 71 -1.63 -0.04 7.33
C LEU A 71 -1.21 -1.51 7.25
N GLU A 72 -2.01 -2.37 6.60
CA GLU A 72 -1.64 -3.78 6.40
C GLU A 72 -0.33 -3.92 5.62
N VAL A 73 -0.20 -3.17 4.52
CA VAL A 73 1.00 -3.17 3.68
C VAL A 73 2.21 -2.65 4.45
N GLU A 74 2.06 -1.58 5.23
CA GLU A 74 3.12 -1.01 6.08
C GLU A 74 3.62 -2.04 7.09
N VAL A 75 2.71 -2.61 7.90
CA VAL A 75 3.05 -3.60 8.94
C VAL A 75 3.74 -4.83 8.35
N VAL A 76 3.19 -5.38 7.25
CA VAL A 76 3.76 -6.55 6.58
C VAL A 76 5.12 -6.22 5.96
N THR A 77 5.27 -5.05 5.35
CA THR A 77 6.54 -4.61 4.73
C THR A 77 7.61 -4.43 5.79
N GLU A 78 7.30 -3.74 6.89
CA GLU A 78 8.23 -3.55 7.99
C GLU A 78 8.66 -4.89 8.60
N ALA A 79 7.72 -5.80 8.88
CA ALA A 79 8.02 -7.14 9.40
C ALA A 79 8.94 -7.93 8.44
N ASN A 80 8.71 -7.84 7.14
CA ASN A 80 9.55 -8.48 6.13
C ASN A 80 10.97 -7.88 6.09
N VAL A 81 11.11 -6.57 6.18
CA VAL A 81 12.41 -5.90 6.25
C VAL A 81 13.16 -6.30 7.53
N ARG A 82 12.47 -6.29 8.69
CA ARG A 82 13.05 -6.75 9.98
C ARG A 82 13.55 -8.19 9.89
N ARG A 83 12.77 -9.08 9.27
CA ARG A 83 13.17 -10.48 9.05
C ARG A 83 14.45 -10.58 8.21
N LEU A 84 14.58 -9.79 7.14
CA LEU A 84 15.79 -9.79 6.30
C LEU A 84 17.03 -9.26 7.02
N VAL A 85 16.88 -8.38 8.01
CA VAL A 85 17.98 -7.91 8.86
C VAL A 85 18.42 -8.99 9.86
N ILE A 86 17.47 -9.76 10.42
CA ILE A 86 17.70 -10.79 11.46
C ILE A 86 18.18 -12.13 10.87
N GLU A 87 17.96 -12.41 9.59
CA GLU A 87 18.42 -13.64 8.92
C GLU A 87 19.78 -13.52 8.18
N PRO A 88 20.86 -12.87 8.67
CA PRO A 88 22.09 -12.75 7.88
C PRO A 88 22.87 -14.07 7.77
N GLU A 89 22.61 -15.07 8.63
CA GLU A 89 23.60 -16.12 8.91
C GLU A 89 23.32 -17.51 8.31
N LYS A 90 22.10 -17.81 7.85
CA LYS A 90 21.82 -19.15 7.26
C LYS A 90 22.51 -19.41 5.92
N ARG A 91 23.24 -18.42 5.38
CA ARG A 91 23.98 -18.55 4.12
C ARG A 91 25.49 -18.64 4.30
N MET A 92 26.04 -18.67 5.53
CA MET A 92 27.49 -18.53 5.79
C MET A 92 28.34 -19.77 5.43
N ARG A 93 28.55 -19.99 4.12
CA ARG A 93 29.75 -20.59 3.50
C ARG A 93 30.06 -19.81 2.23
N VAL A 94 30.45 -18.55 2.38
CA VAL A 94 30.48 -17.63 1.24
C VAL A 94 31.76 -16.82 1.16
N SER A 95 32.22 -16.59 -0.07
CA SER A 95 33.38 -15.77 -0.40
C SER A 95 33.28 -14.35 0.18
N GLU A 96 34.44 -13.74 0.41
CA GLU A 96 34.60 -12.39 0.98
C GLU A 96 33.71 -11.34 0.30
N ARG A 97 33.62 -11.36 -1.03
CA ARG A 97 32.78 -10.44 -1.81
C ARG A 97 31.29 -10.52 -1.42
N LYS A 98 30.78 -11.73 -1.18
CA LYS A 98 29.37 -11.94 -0.81
C LYS A 98 29.12 -11.53 0.65
N ARG A 99 30.12 -11.65 1.53
CA ARG A 99 30.09 -11.10 2.91
C ARG A 99 30.01 -9.57 2.90
N ILE A 100 30.86 -8.90 2.12
CA ILE A 100 30.83 -7.43 1.97
C ILE A 100 29.45 -6.98 1.46
N ARG A 101 28.92 -7.62 0.41
CA ARG A 101 27.59 -7.30 -0.12
C ARG A 101 26.47 -7.50 0.92
N ALA A 102 26.52 -8.58 1.70
CA ALA A 102 25.53 -8.84 2.75
C ALA A 102 25.56 -7.76 3.84
N ASN A 103 26.76 -7.32 4.25
CA ASN A 103 26.91 -6.24 5.21
C ASN A 103 26.34 -4.90 4.69
N ILE A 104 26.58 -4.57 3.41
CA ILE A 104 26.00 -3.36 2.78
C ILE A 104 24.48 -3.45 2.73
N ILE A 105 23.92 -4.59 2.31
CA ILE A 105 22.47 -4.78 2.26
C ILE A 105 21.86 -4.64 3.66
N ARG A 106 22.47 -5.25 4.68
CA ARG A 106 22.00 -5.11 6.07
C ARG A 106 22.00 -3.65 6.52
N ALA A 107 23.09 -2.91 6.31
CA ALA A 107 23.17 -1.50 6.69
C ALA A 107 22.10 -0.65 5.99
N ASN A 108 21.82 -0.92 4.71
CA ASN A 108 20.75 -0.25 3.96
C ASN A 108 19.36 -0.58 4.54
N LEU A 109 19.10 -1.84 4.89
CA LEU A 109 17.82 -2.26 5.47
C LEU A 109 17.63 -1.71 6.89
N GLU A 110 18.67 -1.66 7.72
CA GLU A 110 18.62 -0.99 9.03
C GLU A 110 18.33 0.51 8.90
N SER A 111 18.90 1.17 7.89
CA SER A 111 18.58 2.58 7.60
C SER A 111 17.15 2.76 7.11
N LEU A 112 16.61 1.81 6.33
CA LEU A 112 15.21 1.82 5.91
C LEU A 112 14.28 1.65 7.12
N LEU A 113 14.58 0.73 8.04
CA LEU A 113 13.78 0.54 9.26
C LEU A 113 13.71 1.79 10.12
N ARG A 114 14.83 2.51 10.29
CA ARG A 114 14.83 3.78 11.04
C ARG A 114 13.86 4.80 10.44
N ARG A 115 13.81 4.90 9.10
CA ARG A 115 12.89 5.80 8.39
C ARG A 115 11.43 5.39 8.56
N LEU A 116 11.15 4.10 8.40
CA LEU A 116 9.78 3.55 8.58
C LEU A 116 9.28 3.77 10.01
N SER A 117 10.14 3.63 11.03
CA SER A 117 9.77 3.90 12.42
C SER A 117 9.51 5.39 12.70
N THR A 118 10.26 6.31 12.08
CA THR A 118 10.03 7.76 12.24
C THR A 118 8.74 8.26 11.57
N GLU A 119 8.32 7.63 10.48
CA GLU A 119 7.06 7.98 9.79
C GLU A 119 5.83 7.54 10.60
N HIS A 120 5.94 6.43 11.36
CA HIS A 120 4.88 5.95 12.26
C HIS A 120 4.60 6.93 13.42
N GLU A 121 5.63 7.59 13.96
CA GLU A 121 5.48 8.58 15.04
C GLU A 121 4.93 9.93 14.54
N ALA A 122 5.20 10.29 13.28
CA ALA A 122 4.77 11.56 12.69
C ALA A 122 3.31 11.57 12.20
N HIS A 123 2.67 10.40 12.06
CA HIS A 123 1.30 10.27 11.53
C HIS A 123 0.26 9.82 12.55
N GLY A 124 0.63 9.78 13.85
CA GLY A 124 -0.27 9.72 15.01
C GLY A 124 -1.68 9.18 14.73
N ILE A 125 -1.78 7.87 14.52
CA ILE A 125 -3.04 7.12 14.67
C ILE A 125 -3.16 6.69 16.12
#